data_AF-A0A336N4D4-F1
#
_entry.id   AF-A0A336N4D4-F1
#
_cell.length_a   1.000
_cell.length_b   1.000
_cell.length_c   1.000
_cell.angle_alpha   90.00
_cell.angle_beta   90.00
_cell.angle_gamma   90.00
#
_symmetry.space_group_name_H-M   'P 1'
#
loop_
_entity.id
_entity.type
_entity.pdbx_description
1 polymer ?
#
loop_
_entity_poly.entity_id
_entity_poly.type
_entity_poly.pdbx_seq_one_letter_code
_entity_poly.pdbx_strand_id
1 'polypeptide(L)' 'MKNGLASQAALSGLFQPYNVGSLNLSTAVGGYKSKTALAVGSGYRFNENVAAKAGVAVSTNGGSATYNVGLNFEW' A
#
# COMPACT_ATOMS: atom_id res chain seq x y z
N MET A 1 10.83 -9.69 10.90
CA MET A 1 11.19 -8.25 10.92
C MET A 1 11.62 -7.72 9.55
N LYS A 2 12.71 -8.19 8.92
CA LYS A 2 13.19 -7.68 7.60
C LYS A 2 12.15 -7.78 6.47
N ASN A 3 11.40 -8.88 6.42
CA ASN A 3 10.28 -9.07 5.47
C ASN A 3 9.16 -8.02 5.68
N GLY A 4 8.79 -7.76 6.94
CA GLY A 4 7.75 -6.78 7.26
C GLY A 4 8.12 -5.37 6.85
N LEU A 5 9.40 -4.99 6.96
CA LEU A 5 9.90 -3.69 6.50
C LEU A 5 9.89 -3.56 4.98
N ALA A 6 10.26 -4.63 4.23
CA ALA A 6 10.16 -4.65 2.77
C ALA A 6 8.70 -4.53 2.31
N SER A 7 7.80 -5.31 2.94
CA SER A 7 6.36 -5.26 2.68
C SER A 7 5.76 -3.88 3.02
N GLN A 8 6.19 -3.26 4.12
CA GLN A 8 5.72 -1.93 4.51
C GLN A 8 6.25 -0.82 3.60
N ALA A 9 7.49 -0.92 3.13
CA ALA A 9 8.03 -0.02 2.11
C ALA A 9 7.23 -0.11 0.81
N ALA A 10 6.88 -1.34 0.40
CA ALA A 10 6.02 -1.58 -0.76
C ALA A 10 4.61 -0.98 -0.55
N LEU A 11 3.99 -1.20 0.62
CA LEU A 11 2.67 -0.63 0.97
C LEU A 11 2.69 0.91 1.01
N SER A 12 3.77 1.51 1.49
CA SER A 12 3.93 2.96 1.54
C SER A 12 4.14 3.57 0.14
N GLY A 13 4.62 2.79 -0.82
CA GLY A 13 4.77 3.18 -2.22
C GLY A 13 3.46 3.14 -3.03
N LEU A 14 2.37 2.64 -2.44
CA LEU A 14 1.07 2.61 -3.11
C LEU A 14 0.58 4.03 -3.36
N PHE A 15 0.50 4.37 -4.65
CA PHE A 15 0.05 5.67 -5.13
C PHE A 15 -1.32 6.01 -4.54
N GLN A 16 -1.43 7.21 -3.97
CA GLN A 16 -2.71 7.68 -3.42
C GLN A 16 -3.57 8.23 -4.56
N PRO A 17 -4.90 7.98 -4.53
CA PRO A 17 -5.82 8.57 -5.49
C PRO A 17 -5.63 10.08 -5.57
N TYR A 18 -5.42 10.64 -6.76
CA TYR A 18 -5.45 12.09 -6.96
C TYR A 18 -6.87 12.58 -7.30
N ASN A 19 -7.67 11.81 -8.06
CA ASN A 19 -9.01 12.20 -8.50
C ASN A 19 -10.14 11.70 -7.58
N VAL A 20 -11.14 12.56 -7.38
CA VAL A 20 -12.38 12.27 -6.63
C VAL A 20 -13.27 11.33 -7.45
N GLY A 21 -13.83 10.30 -6.82
CA GLY A 21 -14.67 9.30 -7.50
C GLY A 21 -13.90 8.31 -8.37
N SER A 22 -12.56 8.32 -8.34
CA SER A 22 -11.72 7.41 -9.11
C SER A 22 -11.12 6.31 -8.22
N LEU A 23 -11.37 5.06 -8.60
CA LEU A 23 -10.71 3.91 -8.01
C LEU A 23 -9.27 3.84 -8.53
N ASN A 24 -8.30 3.99 -7.62
CA ASN A 24 -6.89 3.93 -7.96
C ASN A 24 -6.35 2.59 -7.53
N LEU A 25 -5.85 1.83 -8.50
CA LEU A 25 -5.22 0.55 -8.26
C LEU A 25 -3.71 0.75 -8.40
N SER A 26 -3.00 0.49 -7.32
CA SER A 26 -1.58 0.74 -7.19
C SER A 26 -0.87 -0.57 -6.90
N THR A 27 0.27 -0.75 -7.55
CA THR A 27 1.15 -1.89 -7.32
C THR A 27 2.55 -1.35 -7.07
N ALA A 28 3.19 -1.83 -6.03
CA ALA A 28 4.49 -1.34 -5.61
C ALA A 28 5.36 -2.53 -5.21
N VAL A 29 6.65 -2.45 -5.51
CA VAL A 29 7.63 -3.44 -5.08
C VAL A 29 8.60 -2.77 -4.13
N GLY A 30 8.84 -3.41 -2.98
CA GLY A 30 9.68 -2.88 -1.91
C GLY A 30 10.79 -3.87 -1.59
N GLY A 31 12.01 -3.38 -1.46
CA GLY A 31 13.17 -4.16 -1.06
C GLY A 31 13.70 -3.69 0.29
N TYR A 32 14.06 -4.62 1.17
CA TYR A 32 14.79 -4.31 2.39
C TYR A 32 15.99 -5.25 2.58
N LYS A 33 17.20 -4.68 2.52
CA LYS A 33 18.48 -5.40 2.45
C LYS A 33 18.55 -6.40 1.29
N SER A 34 18.31 -7.69 1.58
CA SER A 34 18.37 -8.80 0.61
C SER A 34 17.01 -9.47 0.39
N LYS A 35 15.93 -8.83 0.83
CA LYS A 35 14.56 -9.37 0.77
C LYS A 35 13.68 -8.45 -0.06
N THR A 36 12.98 -9.04 -1.01
CA THR A 36 12.03 -8.36 -1.89
C THR A 36 10.61 -8.67 -1.43
N ALA A 37 9.74 -7.69 -1.54
CA ALA A 37 8.31 -7.79 -1.27
C ALA A 37 7.52 -7.13 -2.39
N LEU A 38 6.37 -7.71 -2.70
CA LEU A 38 5.42 -7.20 -3.66
C LEU A 38 4.18 -6.73 -2.90
N ALA A 39 3.80 -5.47 -3.09
CA ALA A 39 2.58 -4.88 -2.57
C ALA A 39 1.61 -4.58 -3.71
N VAL A 40 0.35 -4.83 -3.41
CA VAL A 40 -0.77 -4.39 -4.24
C VAL A 40 -1.76 -3.73 -3.32
N GLY A 41 -2.41 -2.68 -3.80
CA GLY A 41 -3.40 -1.98 -3.03
C GLY A 41 -4.30 -1.16 -3.91
N SER A 42 -5.45 -0.84 -3.35
CA SER A 42 -6.46 -0.03 -4.00
C SER A 42 -6.85 1.09 -3.05
N GLY A 43 -6.93 2.29 -3.60
CA GLY A 43 -7.47 3.46 -2.94
C GLY A 43 -8.74 3.92 -3.63
N TYR A 44 -9.71 4.36 -2.84
CA TYR A 44 -10.88 5.05 -3.35
C TYR A 44 -11.04 6.37 -2.62
N ARG A 45 -11.13 7.45 -3.39
CA ARG A 45 -11.42 8.78 -2.87
C ARG A 45 -12.90 9.06 -3.05
N PHE A 46 -13.63 9.07 -1.93
CA PHE A 46 -15.06 9.35 -1.90
C PHE A 46 -15.31 10.83 -2.23
N ASN A 47 -14.55 11.72 -1.59
CA ASN A 47 -14.63 13.17 -1.77
C ASN A 47 -13.21 13.78 -1.70
N GLU A 48 -13.04 15.05 -2.08
CA GLU A 48 -11.77 15.77 -1.90
C GLU A 48 -11.28 15.66 -0.45
N ASN A 49 -12.22 15.69 0.50
CA ASN A 49 -11.99 15.60 1.93
C ASN A 49 -11.86 14.18 2.48
N VAL A 50 -12.23 13.12 1.74
CA VAL A 50 -12.30 11.76 2.29
C VAL A 50 -11.76 10.73 1.31
N ALA A 51 -10.67 10.06 1.70
CA ALA A 51 -10.09 8.97 0.93
C ALA A 51 -9.82 7.75 1.82
N ALA A 52 -10.13 6.57 1.31
CA ALA A 52 -9.78 5.30 1.93
C ALA A 52 -8.79 4.55 1.05
N LYS A 53 -7.87 3.82 1.67
CA LYS A 53 -6.99 2.88 0.97
C LYS A 53 -6.81 1.61 1.76
N ALA A 54 -6.67 0.52 1.05
CA ALA A 54 -6.30 -0.77 1.59
C ALA A 54 -5.25 -1.40 0.69
N GLY A 55 -4.28 -2.09 1.29
CA GLY A 55 -3.20 -2.75 0.57
C GLY A 55 -2.71 -3.98 1.31
N VAL A 56 -2.20 -4.93 0.54
CA VAL A 56 -1.57 -6.14 1.04
C VAL A 56 -0.21 -6.29 0.37
N ALA A 57 0.77 -6.78 1.13
CA ALA A 57 2.12 -6.99 0.67
C ALA A 57 2.66 -8.31 1.15
N VAL A 58 3.28 -9.03 0.22
CA VAL A 58 3.82 -10.36 0.44
C VAL A 58 5.31 -10.35 0.16
N SER A 59 6.09 -10.87 1.10
CA SER A 59 7.52 -11.05 0.94
C SER A 59 7.82 -12.36 0.19
N THR A 60 8.56 -12.29 -0.91
CA THR A 60 8.87 -13.45 -1.76
C THR A 60 9.87 -14.41 -1.12
N ASN A 61 10.59 -13.96 -0.08
CA ASN A 61 11.75 -14.67 0.47
C ASN A 61 11.56 -15.05 1.96
N GLY A 62 10.34 -15.39 2.39
CA GLY A 62 10.11 -15.93 3.74
C GLY A 62 8.73 -15.69 4.37
N GLY A 63 7.65 -15.93 3.62
CA GLY A 63 6.32 -16.23 4.19
C GLY A 63 5.69 -15.17 5.10
N SER A 64 6.04 -13.90 4.95
CA SER A 64 5.42 -12.82 5.74
C SER A 64 4.53 -11.97 4.84
N ALA A 65 3.23 -12.01 5.12
CA ALA A 65 2.25 -11.10 4.54
C ALA A 65 1.99 -9.94 5.51
N THR A 66 1.78 -8.75 4.98
CA THR A 66 1.49 -7.55 5.75
C THR A 66 0.34 -6.83 5.06
N TYR A 67 -0.62 -6.34 5.81
CA TYR A 67 -1.74 -5.59 5.29
C TYR A 67 -1.76 -4.20 5.91
N ASN A 68 -2.26 -3.23 5.16
CA ASN A 68 -2.45 -1.87 5.63
C ASN A 68 -3.81 -1.36 5.18
N VAL A 69 -4.47 -0.66 6.09
CA VAL A 69 -5.71 0.07 5.81
C VAL A 69 -5.50 1.48 6.35
N GLY A 70 -5.84 2.48 5.56
CA GLY A 70 -5.70 3.88 5.89
C GLY A 70 -6.92 4.67 5.45
N LEU A 71 -7.36 5.58 6.31
CA LEU A 71 -8.39 6.56 6.00
C LEU A 71 -7.74 7.94 6.12
N ASN A 72 -7.96 8.78 5.13
CA ASN A 72 -7.52 10.16 5.11
C ASN A 72 -8.76 11.05 5.13
N PHE A 73 -8.77 12.00 6.06
CA PHE A 73 -9.78 13.03 6.20
C PHE A 73 -9.09 14.39 6.12
N GLU A 74 -9.57 15.28 5.27
CA GLU A 74 -9.09 16.65 5.10
C GLU A 74 -10.19 17.60 5.59
N TRP A 75 -9.89 18.48 6.55
CA TRP A 75 -10.80 19.50 7.09
C TRP A 75 -10.27 20.90 6.78
#